data_AF-A0A2N5WQS3-F1
#
_entry.id   AF-A0A2N5WQS3-F1
#
_cell.length_a   1.000
_cell.length_b   1.000
_cell.length_c   1.000
_cell.angle_alpha   90.00
_cell.angle_beta   90.00
_cell.angle_gamma   90.00
#
_symmetry.space_group_name_H-M   'P 1'
#
loop_
_entity.id
_entity.type
_entity.pdbx_description
1 polymer ?
#
loop_
_entity_poly.entity_id
_entity_poly.type
_entity_poly.pdbx_seq_one_letter_code
_entity_poly.pdbx_strand_id
1 'polypeptide(L)'
;DASGTAAATGPGAAVPGERPFRKALTISLLNPKAILFVISFFVQFVDPAYPHQALSFLLLGGILQFFSFCYLSTLILAGTYLAAQFRRRRRLSAGLTSGAGALFLGFAAKLSVASAG
;
A
#
# COMPACT_ATOMS: atom_id res chain seq x y z
N ASP A 1 -22.38 -0.92 -35.93
CA ASP A 1 -21.20 -0.03 -35.92
C ASP A 1 -21.53 1.24 -35.16
N ALA A 2 -20.78 1.72 -34.17
CA ALA A 2 -19.50 1.28 -33.63
C ALA A 2 -19.52 1.50 -32.11
N SER A 3 -19.07 0.46 -31.42
CA SER A 3 -18.65 0.40 -30.03
C SER A 3 -17.86 1.62 -29.59
N GLY A 4 -18.37 2.34 -28.59
CA GLY A 4 -17.60 3.31 -27.81
C GLY A 4 -16.48 2.60 -27.08
N THR A 5 -15.28 2.70 -27.62
CA THR A 5 -14.04 2.22 -27.00
C THR A 5 -13.81 2.98 -25.70
N ALA A 6 -14.10 2.32 -24.58
CA ALA A 6 -13.60 2.69 -23.27
C ALA A 6 -12.07 2.73 -23.35
N ALA A 7 -11.52 3.93 -23.52
CA ALA A 7 -10.10 4.18 -23.48
C ALA A 7 -9.60 3.74 -22.10
N ALA A 8 -8.85 2.64 -22.09
CA ALA A 8 -8.15 2.17 -20.90
C ALA A 8 -7.19 3.28 -20.44
N THR A 9 -7.55 3.95 -19.35
CA THR A 9 -6.65 4.85 -18.63
C THR A 9 -5.43 4.04 -18.20
N GLY A 10 -4.32 4.18 -18.93
CA GLY A 10 -3.06 3.54 -18.59
C GLY A 10 -2.63 3.91 -17.17
N PRO A 11 -2.01 2.98 -16.41
CA PRO A 11 -1.56 3.27 -15.06
C PRO A 11 -0.45 4.32 -15.12
N GLY A 12 -0.72 5.52 -14.62
CA GLY A 12 0.32 6.50 -14.28
C GLY A 12 0.46 7.74 -15.17
N ALA A 13 -0.60 8.21 -15.84
CA ALA A 13 -0.61 9.62 -16.24
C ALA A 13 -0.70 10.47 -14.97
N ALA A 14 0.44 10.98 -14.49
CA ALA A 14 0.47 11.91 -13.36
C ALA A 14 -0.44 13.09 -13.69
N VAL A 15 -1.53 13.25 -12.94
CA VAL A 15 -2.46 14.35 -13.13
C VAL A 15 -1.69 15.66 -12.87
N PRO A 16 -1.62 16.59 -13.84
CA PRO A 16 -0.89 17.83 -13.67
C PRO A 16 -1.38 18.57 -12.42
N GLY A 17 -0.49 18.78 -11.44
CA GLY A 17 -0.79 19.47 -10.18
C GLY A 17 -1.17 18.58 -8.99
N GLU A 18 -1.26 17.25 -9.15
CA GLU A 18 -1.45 16.37 -8.00
C GLU A 18 -0.20 16.41 -7.11
N ARG A 19 -0.40 16.52 -5.78
CA ARG A 19 0.67 16.49 -4.78
C ARG A 19 0.52 15.21 -3.94
N PRO A 20 0.99 14.04 -4.43
CA PRO A 20 0.72 12.73 -3.81
C PRO A 20 1.11 12.68 -2.34
N PHE A 21 2.24 13.30 -1.97
CA PHE A 21 2.68 13.37 -0.58
C PHE A 21 1.67 14.11 0.31
N ARG A 22 1.20 15.29 -0.12
CA ARG A 22 0.20 16.05 0.65
C ARG A 22 -1.11 15.27 0.78
N LYS A 23 -1.55 14.62 -0.30
CA LYS A 23 -2.77 13.80 -0.28
C LYS A 23 -2.64 12.61 0.68
N ALA A 24 -1.53 11.86 0.59
CA ALA A 24 -1.25 10.74 1.48
C ALA A 24 -1.12 11.19 2.94
N LEU A 25 -0.43 12.32 3.19
CA LEU A 25 -0.31 12.90 4.52
C LEU A 25 -1.67 13.32 5.08
N THR A 26 -2.47 14.06 4.31
CA THR A 26 -3.81 14.48 4.74
C THR A 26 -4.72 13.29 5.03
N ILE A 27 -4.74 12.27 4.16
CA ILE A 27 -5.53 11.05 4.39
C ILE A 27 -5.06 10.31 5.65
N SER A 28 -3.75 10.23 5.86
CA SER A 28 -3.17 9.55 7.03
C SER A 28 -3.49 10.31 8.34
N LEU A 29 -3.37 11.63 8.33
CA LEU A 29 -3.68 12.49 9.49
C LEU A 29 -5.18 12.52 9.81
N LEU A 30 -6.04 12.46 8.79
CA LEU A 30 -7.50 12.38 8.95
C LEU A 30 -7.99 10.96 9.25
N ASN A 31 -7.11 9.97 9.43
CA ASN A 31 -7.48 8.61 9.79
C ASN A 31 -7.36 8.42 11.32
N PRO A 32 -8.44 8.68 12.10
CA PRO A 32 -8.37 8.57 13.55
C PRO A 32 -8.10 7.13 14.01
N LYS A 33 -8.54 6.13 13.24
CA LYS A 33 -8.31 4.72 13.56
C LYS A 33 -6.83 4.38 13.61
N ALA A 34 -6.04 4.85 12.63
CA ALA A 34 -4.60 4.62 12.59
C ALA A 34 -3.89 5.30 13.78
N ILE A 35 -4.25 6.54 14.09
CA ILE A 35 -3.67 7.29 15.21
C ILE A 35 -3.98 6.58 16.54
N LEU A 36 -5.25 6.25 16.78
CA LEU A 36 -5.67 5.58 18.00
C LEU A 36 -5.05 4.19 18.15
N PHE A 37 -4.87 3.46 17.05
CA PHE A 37 -4.19 2.17 17.05
C PHE A 37 -2.72 2.32 17.49
N VAL A 38 -1.98 3.27 16.91
CA VAL A 38 -0.57 3.52 17.28
C VAL A 38 -0.44 3.97 18.73
N ILE A 39 -1.27 4.92 19.17
CA ILE A 39 -1.23 5.42 20.56
C ILE A 39 -1.58 4.30 21.55
N SER A 40 -2.63 3.52 21.27
CA SER A 40 -3.03 2.39 22.11
C SER A 40 -1.92 1.35 22.20
N PHE A 41 -1.24 1.04 21.10
CA PHE A 41 -0.09 0.15 21.11
C PHE A 41 1.04 0.73 21.96
N PHE A 42 1.35 2.03 21.86
CA PHE A 42 2.44 2.64 22.62
C PHE A 42 2.17 2.69 24.13
N VAL A 43 0.97 3.08 24.53
CA VAL A 43 0.59 3.16 25.95
C VAL A 43 0.70 1.79 26.64
N GLN A 44 0.54 0.67 25.90
CA GLN A 44 0.74 -0.69 26.44
C GLN A 44 2.18 -0.97 26.87
N PHE A 45 3.18 -0.25 26.33
CA PHE A 45 4.60 -0.44 26.66
C PHE A 45 5.20 0.69 27.50
N VAL A 46 4.43 1.75 27.78
CA VAL A 46 4.89 2.89 28.59
C VAL A 46 4.39 2.70 30.02
N ASP A 47 5.32 2.67 30.98
CA ASP A 47 4.96 2.69 32.40
C ASP A 47 4.34 4.04 32.78
N PRO A 48 3.07 4.08 33.24
CA PRO A 48 2.41 5.31 33.63
C PRO A 48 3.00 5.96 34.89
N ALA A 49 3.74 5.22 35.73
CA ALA A 49 4.38 5.76 36.93
C ALA A 49 5.76 6.40 36.63
N TYR A 50 6.27 6.29 35.40
CA TYR A 50 7.59 6.81 35.04
C TYR A 50 7.58 8.36 34.96
N PRO A 51 8.53 9.08 35.60
CA PRO A 51 8.54 10.55 35.60
C PRO A 51 8.73 11.19 34.22
N HIS A 52 9.28 10.46 33.24
CA HIS A 52 9.65 10.97 31.92
C HIS A 52 8.99 10.19 30.77
N GLN A 53 7.66 10.01 30.83
CA GLN A 53 6.90 9.25 29.82
C GLN A 53 7.17 9.70 28.36
N ALA A 54 7.39 11.01 28.14
CA ALA A 54 7.69 11.56 26.81
C ALA A 54 8.96 10.95 26.19
N LEU A 55 9.98 10.60 27.00
CA LEU A 55 11.17 9.91 26.52
C LEU A 55 10.85 8.49 26.05
N SER A 56 9.98 7.77 26.77
CA SER A 56 9.53 6.44 26.36
C SER A 56 8.78 6.49 25.03
N PHE A 57 7.87 7.46 24.85
CA PHE A 57 7.19 7.69 23.58
C PHE A 57 8.15 8.07 22.44
N LEU A 58 9.16 8.90 22.71
CA LEU A 58 10.14 9.31 21.71
C LEU A 58 11.03 8.14 21.29
N LEU A 59 11.47 7.29 22.23
CA LEU A 59 12.21 6.07 21.92
C LEU A 59 11.37 5.08 21.12
N LEU A 60 10.14 4.80 21.58
CA LEU A 60 9.25 3.85 20.91
C LEU A 60 8.86 4.34 19.51
N GLY A 61 8.55 5.64 19.38
CA GLY A 61 8.31 6.31 18.10
C GLY A 61 9.53 6.28 17.19
N GLY A 62 10.73 6.52 17.73
CA GLY A 62 11.98 6.46 16.99
C GLY A 62 12.29 5.07 16.45
N ILE A 63 12.11 4.03 17.28
CA ILE A 63 12.26 2.63 16.88
C ILE A 63 11.25 2.28 15.77
N LEU A 64 9.97 2.59 15.98
CA LEU A 64 8.92 2.37 14.98
C LEU A 64 9.26 3.05 13.66
N GLN A 65 9.68 4.32 13.71
CA GLN A 65 10.01 5.11 12.54
C GLN A 65 11.25 4.57 11.80
N PHE A 66 12.27 4.13 12.53
CA PHE A 66 13.48 3.52 11.96
C PHE A 66 13.14 2.25 11.18
N PHE A 67 12.42 1.31 11.81
CA PHE A 67 12.00 0.08 11.14
C PHE A 67 11.06 0.36 9.96
N SER A 68 10.14 1.31 10.09
CA SER A 68 9.23 1.70 9.01
C SER A 68 9.99 2.26 7.80
N PHE A 69 10.99 3.11 8.07
CA PHE A 69 11.85 3.67 7.03
C PHE A 69 12.65 2.56 6.34
N CYS A 70 13.37 1.72 7.09
CA CYS A 70 14.13 0.60 6.54
C CYS A 70 13.26 -0.35 5.71
N TYR A 71 12.08 -0.70 6.22
CA TYR A 71 11.13 -1.58 5.54
C TYR A 71 10.62 -0.97 4.24
N LEU A 72 10.12 0.27 4.29
CA LEU A 72 9.55 0.92 3.11
C LEU A 72 10.62 1.21 2.06
N SER A 73 11.82 1.64 2.46
CA SER A 73 12.96 1.79 1.56
C SER A 73 13.33 0.47 0.90
N THR A 74 13.37 -0.63 1.66
CA THR A 74 13.62 -1.96 1.11
C THR A 74 12.57 -2.33 0.07
N LEU A 75 11.28 -2.10 0.36
CA LEU A 75 10.20 -2.36 -0.59
C LEU A 75 10.30 -1.51 -1.86
N ILE A 76 10.63 -0.22 -1.74
CA ILE A 76 10.78 0.68 -2.89
C ILE A 76 11.96 0.23 -3.76
N LEU A 77 13.12 -0.05 -3.15
CA LEU A 77 14.32 -0.46 -3.88
C LEU A 77 14.15 -1.85 -4.51
N ALA A 78 13.64 -2.83 -3.75
CA ALA A 78 13.38 -4.16 -4.26
C ALA A 78 12.30 -4.13 -5.36
N GLY A 79 11.23 -3.37 -5.17
CA GLY A 79 10.15 -3.22 -6.16
C GLY A 79 10.62 -2.58 -7.45
N THR A 80 11.42 -1.51 -7.37
CA THR A 80 12.00 -0.86 -8.57
C THR A 80 12.97 -1.76 -9.31
N TYR A 81 13.83 -2.49 -8.59
CA TYR A 81 14.74 -3.48 -9.17
C TYR A 81 13.99 -4.63 -9.84
N LEU A 82 13.01 -5.22 -9.16
CA LEU A 82 12.23 -6.34 -9.68
C LEU A 82 11.39 -5.91 -10.89
N ALA A 83 10.78 -4.72 -10.84
CA ALA A 83 10.07 -4.14 -11.98
C ALA A 83 11.01 -3.92 -13.17
N ALA A 84 12.24 -3.46 -12.96
CA ALA A 84 13.23 -3.32 -14.03
C ALA A 84 13.61 -4.67 -14.66
N GLN A 85 13.81 -5.71 -13.84
CA GLN A 85 14.07 -7.07 -14.33
C GLN A 85 12.88 -7.64 -15.12
N PHE A 86 11.65 -7.46 -14.64
CA PHE A 86 10.46 -7.93 -15.32
C PHE A 86 10.22 -7.20 -16.63
N ARG A 87 10.51 -5.88 -16.70
CA ARG A 87 10.50 -5.13 -17.97
C ARG A 87 11.53 -5.67 -18.97
N ARG A 88 12.69 -6.14 -18.50
CA ARG A 88 13.71 -6.78 -19.36
C ARG A 88 13.24 -8.14 -19.91
N ARG A 89 12.35 -8.83 -19.19
CA ARG A 89 11.73 -10.12 -19.60
C ARG A 89 10.23 -9.96 -19.89
N ARG A 90 9.87 -9.09 -20.85
CA ARG A 90 8.47 -8.75 -21.23
C ARG A 90 7.50 -9.95 -21.29
N ARG A 91 7.94 -11.10 -21.83
CA ARG A 91 7.09 -12.31 -21.95
C ARG A 91 6.71 -12.91 -20.60
N LEU A 92 7.61 -12.89 -19.62
CA LEU A 92 7.35 -13.43 -18.28
C LEU A 92 6.37 -12.53 -17.51
N SER A 93 6.57 -11.21 -17.59
CA SER A 93 5.67 -10.23 -16.97
C SER A 93 4.26 -10.31 -17.57
N ALA A 94 4.15 -10.44 -18.90
CA ALA A 94 2.86 -10.62 -19.56
C ALA A 94 2.16 -11.91 -19.12
N GLY A 95 2.88 -13.03 -19.01
CA GLY A 95 2.32 -14.29 -18.53
C GLY A 95 1.79 -14.23 -17.09
N LEU A 96 2.53 -13.59 -16.17
CA LEU A 96 2.11 -13.39 -14.78
C LEU A 96 0.85 -12.51 -14.68
N THR A 97 0.80 -11.39 -15.41
CA THR A 97 -0.37 -10.51 -15.40
C THR A 97 -1.60 -11.20 -16.00
N SER A 98 -1.45 -11.91 -17.13
CA SER A 98 -2.53 -12.69 -17.73
C SER A 98 -3.00 -13.83 -16.81
N GLY A 99 -2.08 -14.50 -16.12
CA GLY A 99 -2.41 -15.55 -15.15
C GLY A 99 -3.19 -15.02 -13.95
N ALA A 100 -2.76 -13.90 -13.36
CA ALA A 100 -3.50 -13.24 -12.28
C ALA A 100 -4.90 -12.81 -12.74
N GLY A 101 -5.02 -12.23 -13.94
CA GLY A 101 -6.30 -11.86 -14.53
C GLY A 101 -7.23 -13.06 -14.73
N ALA A 102 -6.70 -14.19 -15.22
CA ALA A 102 -7.46 -15.42 -15.38
C ALA A 102 -7.95 -15.98 -14.04
N LEU A 103 -7.13 -15.93 -12.99
CA LEU A 103 -7.52 -16.32 -11.64
C LEU A 103 -8.64 -15.43 -11.10
N PHE A 104 -8.55 -14.10 -11.27
CA PHE A 104 -9.62 -13.19 -10.87
C PHE A 104 -10.92 -13.43 -11.64
N LEU A 105 -10.85 -13.65 -12.95
CA LEU A 105 -12.02 -14.02 -13.76
C LEU A 105 -12.64 -15.33 -13.26
N GLY A 106 -11.81 -16.33 -12.96
CA GLY A 106 -12.26 -17.61 -12.39
C GLY A 106 -12.93 -17.44 -11.02
N PHE A 107 -12.36 -16.61 -10.14
CA PHE A 107 -12.96 -16.27 -8.86
C PHE A 107 -14.30 -15.54 -9.01
N ALA A 108 -14.38 -14.56 -9.91
CA ALA A 108 -15.62 -13.83 -10.18
C ALA A 108 -16.72 -14.76 -10.73
N ALA A 109 -16.37 -15.65 -11.67
CA ALA A 109 -17.29 -16.65 -12.19
C ALA A 109 -17.77 -17.61 -11.08
N LYS A 110 -16.85 -18.13 -10.25
CA LYS A 110 -17.21 -18.99 -9.12
C LYS A 110 -18.13 -18.26 -8.13
N LEU A 111 -17.82 -17.01 -7.80
CA LEU A 111 -18.63 -16.22 -6.89
C LEU A 111 -20.01 -15.93 -7.47
N SER A 112 -20.10 -15.64 -8.76
CA SER A 112 -21.38 -15.42 -9.45
C SER A 112 -22.25 -16.67 -9.45
N VAL A 113 -21.66 -17.86 -9.67
CA VAL A 113 -22.39 -19.13 -9.62
C VAL A 113 -22.81 -19.48 -8.19
N ALA A 114 -21.92 -19.27 -7.21
CA ALA A 114 -22.21 -19.55 -5.80
C ALA A 114 -23.23 -18.58 -5.19
N SER A 115 -23.35 -17.36 -5.71
CA SER A 115 -24.32 -16.36 -5.27
C SER A 115 -25.66 -16.44 -5.99
N ALA A 116 -25.77 -17.25 -7.05
CA ALA A 116 -26.97 -17.39 -7.88
C ALA A 116 -27.86 -18.61 -7.52
N GLY A 117 -27.48 -19.37 -6.49
CA GLY A 117 -28.29 -20.42 -5.86
C GLY A 117 -28.58 -20.07 -4.41
#